data_AF-A0A7Z7YT79-F1
#
_entry.id   AF-A0A7Z7YT79-F1
#
_cell.length_a   1.000
_cell.length_b   1.000
_cell.length_c   1.000
_cell.angle_alpha   90.00
_cell.angle_beta   90.00
_cell.angle_gamma   90.00
#
_symmetry.space_group_name_H-M   'P 1'
#
loop_
_entity.id
_entity.type
_entity.pdbx_description
1 polymer ?
#
loop_
_entity_poly.entity_id
_entity_poly.type
_entity_poly.pdbx_seq_one_letter_code
_entity_poly.pdbx_strand_id
1 'polypeptide(L)'
;MYNLKLTFAKEVTFEVKRLKNFILGLLIVAIVGFLLFMYIDDSRIQSYQDYFLQFNWFQPLLIGLAGLLILIGLILVLSIFKPTHRKPGLYKNFDDGHIYVSRKAVEKTIYDTIAKYDQVRQPNVVSKLYNKKNK
;
A
#
# COMPACT_ATOMS: atom_id res chain seq x y z
N MET A 1 -11.04 -28.09 9.22
CA MET A 1 -12.04 -27.45 8.32
C MET A 1 -12.01 -25.91 8.35
N TYR A 2 -11.78 -25.25 9.50
CA TYR A 2 -11.72 -23.78 9.61
C TYR A 2 -10.54 -23.12 8.85
N ASN A 3 -9.36 -23.73 8.87
CA ASN A 3 -8.18 -23.17 8.17
C ASN A 3 -8.37 -23.09 6.65
N LEU A 4 -9.01 -24.09 6.03
CA LEU A 4 -9.24 -24.11 4.57
C LEU A 4 -10.15 -22.95 4.12
N LYS A 5 -11.20 -22.65 4.89
CA LYS A 5 -12.16 -21.57 4.59
C LYS A 5 -11.51 -20.18 4.72
N LEU A 6 -10.57 -20.02 5.66
CA LEU A 6 -9.84 -18.78 5.88
C LEU A 6 -8.81 -18.50 4.79
N THR A 7 -8.09 -19.54 4.31
CA THR A 7 -7.14 -19.40 3.20
C THR A 7 -7.87 -19.04 1.91
N PHE A 8 -8.99 -19.71 1.60
CA PHE A 8 -9.80 -19.42 0.42
C PHE A 8 -10.37 -17.99 0.42
N ALA A 9 -10.90 -17.53 1.56
CA ALA A 9 -11.40 -16.15 1.68
C ALA A 9 -10.28 -15.09 1.52
N LYS A 10 -9.07 -15.41 1.98
CA LYS A 10 -7.91 -14.52 1.85
C LYS A 10 -7.36 -14.48 0.42
N GLU A 11 -7.40 -15.61 -0.29
CA GLU A 11 -7.02 -15.69 -1.71
C GLU A 11 -8.02 -14.94 -2.59
N VAL A 12 -9.33 -15.16 -2.41
CA VAL A 12 -10.37 -14.44 -3.16
C VAL A 12 -10.27 -12.92 -2.94
N THR A 13 -10.06 -12.47 -1.70
CA THR A 13 -9.91 -11.04 -1.42
C THR A 13 -8.62 -10.44 -1.99
N PHE A 14 -7.55 -11.24 -2.10
CA PHE A 14 -6.31 -10.81 -2.75
C PHE A 14 -6.47 -10.70 -4.27
N GLU A 15 -7.12 -11.67 -4.90
CA GLU A 15 -7.41 -11.64 -6.34
C GLU A 15 -8.30 -10.46 -6.73
N VAL A 16 -9.39 -10.24 -5.97
CA VAL A 16 -10.28 -9.09 -6.16
C VAL A 16 -9.52 -7.77 -5.98
N LYS A 17 -8.60 -7.69 -5.01
CA LYS A 17 -7.76 -6.51 -4.79
C LYS A 17 -6.80 -6.27 -5.96
N ARG A 18 -6.20 -7.33 -6.51
CA ARG A 18 -5.29 -7.23 -7.65
C ARG A 18 -6.03 -6.81 -8.93
N LEU A 19 -7.19 -7.41 -9.19
CA LEU A 19 -8.05 -7.06 -10.33
C LEU A 19 -8.54 -5.61 -10.22
N LYS A 20 -9.02 -5.20 -9.05
CA LYS A 20 -9.44 -3.82 -8.79
C LYS A 20 -8.29 -2.84 -9.05
N ASN A 21 -7.08 -3.14 -8.58
CA ASN A 21 -5.91 -2.30 -8.82
C ASN A 21 -5.52 -2.26 -10.30
N PHE A 22 -5.66 -3.37 -11.03
CA PHE A 22 -5.41 -3.41 -12.47
C PHE A 22 -6.42 -2.55 -13.25
N ILE A 23 -7.72 -2.68 -12.97
CA ILE A 23 -8.77 -1.88 -13.59
C ILE A 23 -8.56 -0.39 -13.28
N LEU A 24 -8.21 -0.07 -12.03
CA LEU A 24 -7.95 1.30 -11.61
C LEU A 24 -6.72 1.88 -12.35
N GLY A 25 -5.65 1.08 -12.51
CA GLY A 25 -4.48 1.45 -13.30
C GLY A 25 -4.80 1.68 -14.78
N LEU A 26 -5.57 0.76 -15.39
CA LEU A 26 -6.01 0.90 -16.78
C LEU A 26 -6.85 2.17 -16.98
N LEU A 27 -7.76 2.45 -16.05
CA LEU A 27 -8.60 3.64 -16.06
C LEU A 27 -7.78 4.92 -15.98
N ILE A 28 -6.74 4.97 -15.13
CA ILE A 28 -5.81 6.11 -15.06
C ILE A 28 -5.08 6.30 -16.40
N VAL A 29 -4.54 5.23 -16.99
CA VAL A 29 -3.82 5.31 -18.27
C VAL A 29 -4.74 5.83 -19.38
N ALA A 30 -5.97 5.35 -19.44
CA ALA A 30 -6.96 5.83 -20.40
C ALA A 30 -7.25 7.33 -20.22
N ILE A 31 -7.47 7.79 -18.98
CA ILE A 31 -7.73 9.21 -18.68
C ILE A 31 -6.53 10.09 -19.05
N VAL A 32 -5.32 9.69 -18.67
CA VAL A 32 -4.09 10.45 -18.99
C VAL A 32 -3.86 10.50 -20.50
N GLY A 33 -4.03 9.36 -21.19
CA GLY A 33 -3.91 9.30 -22.65
C GLY A 33 -4.93 10.21 -23.35
N PHE A 34 -6.14 10.31 -22.80
CA PHE A 34 -7.20 11.15 -23.33
C PHE A 34 -6.97 12.65 -23.06
N LEU A 35 -6.41 13.00 -21.89
CA LEU A 35 -5.95 14.36 -21.59
C LEU A 35 -4.80 14.78 -22.52
N LEU A 36 -3.84 13.90 -22.75
CA LEU A 36 -2.76 14.14 -23.72
C LEU A 36 -3.29 14.25 -25.14
N PHE A 37 -4.25 13.40 -25.52
CA PHE A 37 -4.92 13.47 -26.81
C PHE A 37 -5.60 14.82 -27.04
N MET A 38 -6.21 15.41 -26.01
CA MET A 38 -6.77 16.77 -26.06
C MET A 38 -5.70 17.87 -26.15
N TYR A 39 -4.49 17.63 -25.66
CA TYR A 39 -3.40 18.62 -25.66
C TYR A 39 -2.60 18.66 -26.97
N ILE A 40 -2.63 17.57 -27.75
CA ILE A 40 -1.89 17.50 -29.02
C ILE A 40 -2.56 18.41 -30.05
N ASP A 41 -1.85 19.46 -30.47
CA ASP A 41 -2.22 20.31 -31.62
C ASP A 41 -1.75 19.65 -32.92
N ASP A 42 -2.57 18.74 -33.45
CA ASP A 42 -2.40 18.14 -34.79
C ASP A 42 -3.69 18.33 -35.60
N SER A 43 -3.56 18.91 -36.80
CA SER A 43 -4.69 19.25 -37.68
C SER A 43 -5.53 18.04 -38.11
N ARG A 44 -4.97 16.81 -38.07
CA ARG A 44 -5.70 15.56 -38.35
C ARG A 44 -6.57 15.11 -37.19
N ILE A 45 -6.17 15.48 -35.97
CA ILE A 45 -6.79 15.04 -34.71
C ILE A 45 -7.80 16.09 -34.21
N GLN A 46 -7.59 17.34 -34.58
CA GLN A 46 -8.41 18.48 -34.18
C GLN A 46 -9.90 18.31 -34.52
N SER A 47 -10.23 17.72 -35.67
CA SER A 47 -11.63 17.42 -36.02
C SER A 47 -12.32 16.46 -35.03
N TYR A 48 -11.58 15.50 -34.47
CA TYR A 48 -12.11 14.59 -33.46
C TYR A 48 -12.22 15.28 -32.10
N GLN A 49 -11.24 16.11 -31.75
CA GLN A 49 -11.25 16.91 -30.53
C GLN A 49 -12.45 17.86 -30.51
N ASP A 50 -12.70 18.58 -31.62
CA ASP A 50 -13.82 19.50 -31.77
C ASP A 50 -15.17 18.79 -31.65
N TYR A 51 -15.30 17.59 -32.22
CA TYR A 51 -16.50 16.77 -32.06
C TYR A 51 -16.80 16.43 -30.59
N PHE A 52 -15.78 16.10 -29.80
CA PHE A 52 -15.97 15.83 -28.37
C PHE A 52 -16.27 17.10 -27.56
N LEU A 53 -15.67 18.24 -27.94
CA LEU A 53 -15.90 19.52 -27.28
C LEU A 53 -17.30 20.11 -27.52
N GLN A 54 -18.02 19.66 -28.57
CA GLN A 54 -19.41 20.06 -28.80
C GLN A 54 -20.36 19.63 -27.67
N PHE A 55 -19.97 18.61 -26.89
CA PHE A 55 -20.77 18.15 -25.77
C PHE A 55 -20.50 18.99 -24.52
N ASN A 56 -21.51 19.76 -24.08
CA ASN A 56 -21.40 20.63 -22.88
C ASN A 56 -21.01 19.90 -21.58
N TRP A 57 -21.24 18.59 -21.49
CA TRP A 57 -20.88 17.78 -20.32
C TRP A 57 -19.43 17.29 -20.35
N PHE A 58 -18.76 17.36 -21.50
CA PHE A 58 -17.44 16.82 -21.71
C PHE A 58 -16.35 17.70 -21.09
N GLN A 59 -16.39 19.00 -21.35
CA GLN A 59 -15.52 20.01 -20.75
C GLN A 59 -15.47 19.94 -19.20
N PRO A 60 -16.59 20.03 -18.47
CA PRO A 60 -16.58 19.96 -17.01
C PRO A 60 -16.10 18.60 -16.48
N LEU A 61 -16.38 17.50 -17.20
CA LEU A 61 -15.87 16.17 -16.85
C LEU A 61 -14.36 16.09 -17.00
N LEU A 62 -13.80 16.61 -18.10
CA LEU A 62 -12.36 16.65 -18.36
C LEU A 62 -11.63 17.46 -17.28
N ILE A 63 -12.16 18.62 -16.93
CA ILE A 63 -11.63 19.48 -15.85
C ILE A 63 -11.69 18.76 -14.50
N GLY A 64 -12.82 18.10 -14.20
CA GLY A 64 -12.99 17.33 -12.96
C GLY A 64 -12.00 16.16 -12.85
N LEU A 65 -11.80 15.41 -13.94
CA LEU A 65 -10.83 14.32 -14.00
C LEU A 65 -9.40 14.83 -13.85
N ALA A 66 -9.03 15.91 -14.53
CA ALA A 66 -7.71 16.52 -14.41
C ALA A 66 -7.43 16.97 -12.96
N GLY A 67 -8.40 17.65 -12.33
CA GLY A 67 -8.30 18.08 -10.94
C GLY A 67 -8.11 16.92 -9.96
N LEU A 68 -8.85 15.82 -10.15
CA LEU A 68 -8.71 14.61 -9.35
C LEU A 68 -7.31 13.99 -9.49
N LEU A 69 -6.79 13.96 -10.72
CA LEU A 69 -5.45 13.43 -11.02
C LEU A 69 -4.34 14.27 -10.36
N ILE A 70 -4.45 15.60 -10.42
CA ILE A 70 -3.55 16.53 -9.74
C ILE A 70 -3.62 16.32 -8.22
N LEU A 71 -4.82 16.16 -7.66
CA LEU A 71 -5.01 15.95 -6.23
C LEU A 71 -4.37 14.63 -5.76
N ILE A 72 -4.53 13.54 -6.51
CA ILE A 72 -3.85 12.27 -6.24
C ILE A 72 -2.32 12.43 -6.33
N GLY A 73 -1.84 13.12 -7.37
CA GLY A 73 -0.41 13.42 -7.54
C GLY A 73 0.15 14.19 -6.34
N LEU A 74 -0.59 15.18 -5.85
CA LEU A 74 -0.20 15.99 -4.71
C LEU A 74 -0.17 15.19 -3.41
N ILE A 75 -1.17 14.31 -3.17
CA ILE A 75 -1.16 13.37 -2.03
C ILE A 75 0.05 12.43 -2.12
N LEU A 76 0.38 11.94 -3.31
CA LEU A 76 1.55 11.08 -3.54
C LEU A 76 2.86 11.81 -3.22
N VAL A 77 3.03 13.03 -3.70
CA VAL A 77 4.19 13.88 -3.41
C VAL A 77 4.32 14.11 -1.90
N LEU A 78 3.23 14.48 -1.22
CA LEU A 78 3.21 14.63 0.23
C LEU A 78 3.47 13.30 0.97
N SER A 79 3.03 12.17 0.41
CA SER A 79 3.28 10.84 0.96
C SER A 79 4.74 10.40 0.85
N ILE A 80 5.51 10.92 -0.11
CA ILE A 80 6.95 10.64 -0.21
C ILE A 80 7.70 11.27 0.98
N PHE A 81 7.23 12.42 1.47
CA PHE A 81 7.77 13.06 2.66
C PHE A 81 7.39 12.36 3.97
N LYS A 82 6.42 11.43 3.97
CA LYS A 82 6.25 10.55 5.13
C LYS A 82 7.45 9.62 5.19
N PRO A 83 8.28 9.68 6.25
CA PRO A 83 9.36 8.75 6.38
C PRO A 83 8.76 7.35 6.41
N THR A 84 9.21 6.50 5.49
CA THR A 84 8.89 5.07 5.47
C THR A 84 9.56 4.43 6.67
N HIS A 85 9.00 4.66 7.86
CA HIS A 85 9.38 3.97 9.07
C HIS A 85 8.85 2.54 8.95
N ARG A 86 9.58 1.69 8.22
CA ARG A 86 9.53 0.26 8.49
C ARG A 86 9.87 0.12 9.97
N LYS A 87 8.91 -0.40 10.76
CA LYS A 87 9.13 -0.62 12.19
C LYS A 87 10.46 -1.38 12.33
N PRO A 88 11.46 -0.82 13.04
CA PRO A 88 12.80 -1.37 13.04
C PRO A 88 12.73 -2.80 13.61
N GLY A 89 13.11 -3.77 12.79
CA GLY A 89 13.52 -5.08 13.29
C GLY A 89 14.90 -4.95 13.94
N LEU A 90 15.20 -5.80 14.92
CA LEU A 90 16.53 -5.84 15.52
C LEU A 90 17.51 -6.32 14.45
N TYR A 91 18.46 -5.47 14.10
CA TYR A 91 19.50 -5.74 13.12
C TYR A 91 20.84 -5.82 13.83
N LYS A 92 21.52 -6.97 13.71
CA LYS A 92 22.88 -7.13 14.24
C LYS A 92 23.73 -7.82 13.17
N ASN A 93 24.77 -7.12 12.74
CA ASN A 93 25.77 -7.65 11.82
C ASN A 93 26.89 -8.31 12.62
N PHE A 94 27.24 -9.52 12.24
CA PHE A 94 28.45 -10.23 12.65
C PHE A 94 29.32 -10.43 11.41
N ASP A 95 30.63 -10.65 11.59
CA ASP A 95 31.57 -10.87 10.48
C ASP A 95 31.17 -12.07 9.58
N ASP A 96 30.43 -13.03 10.14
CA ASP A 96 29.99 -14.24 9.44
C ASP A 96 28.54 -14.17 8.90
N GLY A 97 27.85 -13.02 9.05
CA GLY A 97 26.49 -12.83 8.52
C GLY A 97 25.60 -11.86 9.29
N HIS A 98 24.51 -11.44 8.65
CA HIS A 98 23.53 -10.51 9.22
C HIS A 98 22.32 -11.25 9.80
N ILE A 99 22.05 -11.05 11.10
CA ILE A 99 20.85 -11.59 11.74
C ILE A 99 19.79 -10.47 11.79
N TYR A 100 18.69 -10.67 11.07
CA TYR A 100 17.52 -9.81 11.13
C TYR A 100 16.39 -10.47 11.91
N VAL A 101 16.07 -9.94 13.10
CA VAL A 101 14.93 -10.41 13.89
C VAL A 101 13.82 -9.38 13.82
N SER A 102 12.75 -9.70 13.11
CA SER A 102 11.56 -8.84 13.07
C SER A 102 10.84 -8.84 14.42
N ARG A 103 10.27 -7.70 14.82
CA ARG A 103 9.45 -7.60 16.05
C ARG A 103 8.30 -8.61 16.08
N LYS A 104 7.71 -8.91 14.93
CA LYS A 104 6.66 -9.93 14.79
C LYS A 104 7.16 -11.34 15.12
N ALA A 105 8.41 -11.67 14.79
CA ALA A 105 9.00 -12.95 15.15
C ALA A 105 9.17 -13.05 16.68
N VAL A 106 9.65 -12.00 17.33
CA VAL A 106 9.77 -11.94 18.79
C VAL A 106 8.40 -12.06 19.46
N GLU A 107 7.41 -11.28 19.02
CA GLU A 107 6.04 -11.35 19.57
C GLU A 107 5.46 -12.76 19.40
N LYS A 108 5.59 -13.37 18.21
CA LYS A 108 5.12 -14.74 17.96
C LYS A 108 5.82 -15.75 18.87
N THR A 109 7.13 -15.68 19.03
CA THR A 109 7.88 -16.57 19.93
C THR A 109 7.44 -16.41 21.38
N ILE A 110 7.19 -15.17 21.83
CA ILE A 110 6.68 -14.91 23.18
C ILE A 110 5.29 -15.52 23.35
N TYR A 111 4.37 -15.30 22.40
CA TYR A 111 3.02 -15.87 22.45
C TYR A 111 3.03 -17.40 22.41
N ASP A 112 3.83 -18.01 21.53
CA ASP A 112 3.98 -19.46 21.44
C ASP A 112 4.59 -20.04 22.72
N THR A 113 5.49 -19.29 23.37
CA THR A 113 6.10 -19.67 24.65
C THR A 113 5.09 -19.57 25.78
N ILE A 114 4.35 -18.46 25.88
CA ILE A 114 3.27 -18.28 26.88
C ILE A 114 2.20 -19.37 26.69
N ALA A 115 1.78 -19.67 25.46
CA ALA A 115 0.80 -20.71 25.18
C ALA A 115 1.26 -22.11 25.62
N LYS A 116 2.57 -22.39 25.55
CA LYS A 116 3.16 -23.62 26.11
C LYS A 116 3.17 -23.62 27.65
N TYR A 117 3.35 -22.45 28.28
CA TYR A 117 3.30 -22.31 29.74
C TYR A 117 1.87 -22.25 30.28
N ASP A 118 0.87 -21.85 29.51
CA ASP A 118 -0.54 -21.86 29.91
C ASP A 118 -1.07 -23.29 30.10
N GLN A 119 -0.42 -24.28 29.45
CA GLN A 119 -0.65 -25.71 29.69
C GLN A 119 -0.01 -26.22 30.99
N VAL A 120 0.86 -25.43 31.63
CA VAL A 120 1.58 -25.79 32.87
C VAL A 120 1.46 -24.64 33.87
N ARG A 121 0.32 -24.58 34.58
CA ARG A 121 0.05 -23.75 35.78
C ARG A 121 1.05 -22.60 36.02
N GLN A 122 0.73 -21.41 35.52
CA GLN A 122 1.23 -20.08 35.89
C GLN A 122 2.61 -20.00 36.58
N PRO A 123 3.72 -19.86 35.84
CA PRO A 123 4.92 -19.27 36.43
C PRO A 123 4.77 -17.74 36.48
N ASN A 124 5.04 -17.16 37.65
CA ASN A 124 5.05 -15.71 37.85
C ASN A 124 6.24 -15.08 37.10
N VAL A 125 6.00 -14.53 35.91
CA VAL A 125 7.03 -13.91 35.09
C VAL A 125 7.19 -12.44 35.49
N VAL A 126 8.15 -12.16 36.37
CA VAL A 126 8.59 -10.79 36.67
C VAL A 126 9.65 -10.36 35.64
N SER A 127 9.25 -9.57 34.65
CA SER A 127 10.18 -8.98 33.70
C SER A 127 10.74 -7.65 34.25
N LYS A 128 12.03 -7.64 34.62
CA LYS A 128 12.75 -6.40 34.95
C LYS A 128 13.40 -5.84 33.68
N LEU A 129 12.74 -4.86 33.06
CA LEU A 129 13.31 -4.13 31.92
C LEU A 129 14.20 -3.01 32.44
N TYR A 130 15.52 -3.17 32.31
CA TYR A 130 16.47 -2.09 32.57
C TYR A 130 16.57 -1.19 31.35
N ASN A 131 16.03 0.02 31.46
CA ASN A 131 16.21 1.07 30.46
C ASN A 131 17.54 1.79 30.73
N LYS A 132 18.56 1.54 29.91
CA LYS A 132 19.82 2.31 29.97
C LYS A 132 19.57 3.68 29.33
N LYS A 133 19.31 4.71 30.15
CA LYS A 133 19.36 6.10 29.69
C LYS A 133 20.81 6.40 29.24
N ASN A 134 21.00 6.66 27.95
CA ASN A 134 22.25 7.24 27.47
C ASN A 134 22.28 8.73 27.83
N LYS A 135 23.46 9.18 28.24
CA LYS A 135 23.82 10.55 28.61
C LYS A 135 24.10 11.37 27.35
#